data_AF-A0A930XIY1-F1
#
_entry.id   AF-A0A930XIY1-F1
#
_cell.length_a   1.000
_cell.length_b   1.000
_cell.length_c   1.000
_cell.angle_alpha   90.00
_cell.angle_beta   90.00
_cell.angle_gamma   90.00
#
_symmetry.space_group_name_H-M   'P 1'
#
loop_
_entity.id
_entity.type
_entity.pdbx_description
1 polymer ?
#
loop_
_entity_poly.entity_id
_entity_poly.type
_entity_poly.pdbx_seq_one_letter_code
_entity_poly.pdbx_strand_id
1 'polypeptide(L)'
;MDVHTLPAPPTPWAQQLVEPTIDPGVYIHPLTNVIGDVRIGAQVHIAPGVSIRADEGMPFYIGANVNIQDGVVIHGLEQGRVTGDDGESYSVWIGDNASITHMALIHGPAYVGKGCFIGFRSTVFNAHVGDGCIVMSHALIEHVEIPPGKYVASGSVIVHQQQADRLPNVQEADSQFARHVVSINQKLRQGYLCAEDDVCLASIRNEPNGHLMIRANSGNGYHPSSQLDPQAIAWIQTMLNQRFYIGVERADTRRFRANSWTECGVIKTIQERDAIATVGQLLRNHPQQYVRLFSINPVTRQRGNVLLIQHP
;
A
#
# COMPACT_ATOMS: atom_id res chain seq x y z
N MET A 1 14.21 7.91 -18.66
CA MET A 1 13.29 9.07 -18.65
C MET A 1 13.71 9.89 -17.48
N ASP A 2 14.10 11.14 -17.71
CA ASP A 2 14.58 11.99 -16.61
C ASP A 2 13.43 12.27 -15.65
N VAL A 3 13.68 12.10 -14.35
CA VAL A 3 12.72 12.45 -13.30
C VAL A 3 12.38 13.92 -13.44
N HIS A 4 11.09 14.28 -13.43
CA HIS A 4 10.67 15.68 -13.47
C HIS A 4 10.86 16.35 -12.10
N THR A 5 12.11 16.63 -11.77
CA THR A 5 12.50 17.52 -10.67
C THR A 5 12.67 18.94 -11.21
N LEU A 6 12.06 19.93 -10.56
CA LEU A 6 12.17 21.34 -10.95
C LEU A 6 12.53 22.21 -9.74
N PRO A 7 13.27 23.32 -9.93
CA PRO A 7 13.43 24.32 -8.89
C PRO A 7 12.08 24.97 -8.55
N ALA A 8 11.96 25.50 -7.33
CA ALA A 8 10.87 26.41 -6.99
C ALA A 8 10.93 27.66 -7.89
N PRO A 9 9.78 28.18 -8.37
CA PRO A 9 9.74 29.41 -9.15
C PRO A 9 10.07 30.63 -8.27
N PRO A 10 10.54 31.74 -8.87
CA PRO A 10 10.73 32.98 -8.12
C PRO A 10 9.38 33.60 -7.73
N THR A 11 9.24 33.95 -6.46
CA THR A 11 8.05 34.59 -5.88
C THR A 11 8.45 35.74 -4.94
N PRO A 12 7.49 36.57 -4.46
CA PRO A 12 7.79 37.58 -3.43
C PRO A 12 8.30 36.99 -2.10
N TRP A 13 7.94 35.75 -1.77
CA TRP A 13 8.36 35.05 -0.53
C TRP A 13 9.61 34.19 -0.70
N ALA A 14 10.00 33.86 -1.93
CA ALA A 14 11.19 33.05 -2.22
C ALA A 14 11.86 33.48 -3.54
N GLN A 15 13.05 34.07 -3.43
CA GLN A 15 13.85 34.47 -4.60
C GLN A 15 14.91 33.44 -4.99
N GLN A 16 15.20 32.46 -4.12
CA GLN A 16 16.18 31.42 -4.38
C GLN A 16 15.53 30.23 -5.08
N LEU A 17 16.11 29.80 -6.19
CA LEU A 17 15.67 28.65 -6.98
C LEU A 17 16.18 27.35 -6.34
N VAL A 18 15.57 26.93 -5.23
CA VAL A 18 15.95 25.69 -4.54
C VAL A 18 15.40 24.47 -5.29
N GLU A 19 16.24 23.46 -5.49
CA GLU A 19 15.90 22.20 -6.15
C GLU A 19 15.76 21.04 -5.14
N PRO A 20 15.04 19.97 -5.50
CA PRO A 20 14.93 18.78 -4.65
C PRO A 20 16.30 18.15 -4.36
N THR A 21 16.53 17.78 -3.10
CA THR A 21 17.71 17.00 -2.68
C THR A 21 17.28 15.55 -2.51
N ILE A 22 17.91 14.63 -3.24
CA ILE A 22 17.50 13.22 -3.32
C ILE A 22 18.67 12.32 -2.91
N ASP A 23 18.47 11.54 -1.85
CA ASP A 23 19.44 10.57 -1.37
C ASP A 23 19.58 9.35 -2.30
N PRO A 24 20.66 8.56 -2.16
CA PRO A 24 20.85 7.34 -2.94
C PRO A 24 19.76 6.28 -2.75
N GLY A 25 19.52 5.52 -3.81
CA GLY A 25 18.61 4.38 -3.80
C GLY A 25 17.13 4.76 -3.80
N VAL A 26 16.78 6.03 -3.98
CA VAL A 26 15.39 6.44 -4.22
C VAL A 26 14.94 5.97 -5.61
N TYR A 27 13.69 5.51 -5.74
CA TYR A 27 13.03 5.36 -7.04
C TYR A 27 11.90 6.38 -7.16
N ILE A 28 11.93 7.17 -8.23
CA ILE A 28 10.86 8.12 -8.57
C ILE A 28 10.33 7.73 -9.94
N HIS A 29 9.05 7.38 -9.99
CA HIS A 29 8.42 7.02 -11.25
C HIS A 29 8.43 8.22 -12.24
N PRO A 30 8.67 8.01 -13.55
CA PRO A 30 8.73 9.11 -14.54
C PRO A 30 7.47 9.98 -14.68
N LEU A 31 6.32 9.51 -14.20
CA LEU A 31 5.04 10.23 -14.23
C LEU A 31 4.80 11.08 -12.97
N THR A 32 5.85 11.42 -12.23
CA THR A 32 5.81 12.18 -10.98
C THR A 32 6.45 13.53 -11.15
N ASN A 33 5.92 14.55 -10.45
CA ASN A 33 6.52 15.88 -10.38
C ASN A 33 6.98 16.19 -8.95
N VAL A 34 8.23 16.64 -8.81
CA VAL A 34 8.82 17.11 -7.55
C VAL A 34 9.40 18.50 -7.75
N ILE A 35 8.92 19.50 -6.99
CA ILE A 35 9.25 20.91 -7.20
C ILE A 35 9.67 21.56 -5.89
N GLY A 36 10.77 22.32 -5.89
CA GLY A 36 11.21 23.17 -4.77
C GLY A 36 12.08 22.48 -3.73
N ASP A 37 12.19 23.08 -2.54
CA ASP A 37 12.99 22.56 -1.41
C ASP A 37 12.32 21.33 -0.79
N VAL A 38 12.53 20.19 -1.44
CA VAL A 38 12.06 18.86 -1.04
C VAL A 38 13.27 17.99 -0.76
N ARG A 39 13.39 17.52 0.48
CA ARG A 39 14.48 16.66 0.94
C ARG A 39 13.99 15.24 1.04
N ILE A 40 14.48 14.37 0.16
CA ILE A 40 14.04 12.98 0.04
C ILE A 40 15.15 12.06 0.55
N GLY A 41 14.88 11.39 1.67
CA GLY A 41 15.79 10.45 2.31
C GLY A 41 15.98 9.15 1.54
N ALA A 42 16.96 8.37 1.97
CA ALA A 42 17.36 7.14 1.29
C ALA A 42 16.22 6.12 1.14
N GLN A 43 16.27 5.35 0.05
CA GLN A 43 15.38 4.19 -0.19
C GLN A 43 13.89 4.52 -0.24
N VAL A 44 13.53 5.77 -0.56
CA VAL A 44 12.14 6.17 -0.78
C VAL A 44 11.60 5.60 -2.11
N HIS A 45 10.33 5.24 -2.12
CA HIS A 45 9.60 4.78 -3.30
C HIS A 45 8.49 5.78 -3.66
N ILE A 46 8.57 6.45 -4.82
CA ILE A 46 7.56 7.40 -5.28
C ILE A 46 6.89 6.89 -6.55
N ALA A 47 5.61 6.58 -6.44
CA ALA A 47 4.78 5.96 -7.47
C ALA A 47 4.26 6.97 -8.52
N PRO A 48 3.62 6.52 -9.61
CA PRO A 48 3.11 7.39 -10.68
C PRO A 48 2.06 8.42 -10.23
N GLY A 49 2.01 9.57 -10.91
CA GLY A 49 0.96 10.57 -10.72
C GLY A 49 1.06 11.35 -9.40
N VAL A 50 2.17 11.18 -8.67
CA VAL A 50 2.43 11.94 -7.44
C VAL A 50 2.83 13.38 -7.78
N SER A 51 2.38 14.34 -6.96
CA SER A 51 2.80 15.74 -7.02
C SER A 51 3.30 16.20 -5.66
N ILE A 52 4.58 16.52 -5.58
CA ILE A 52 5.23 17.09 -4.39
C ILE A 52 5.72 18.48 -4.76
N ARG A 53 5.16 19.53 -4.15
CA ARG A 53 5.40 20.90 -4.59
C ARG A 53 5.61 21.85 -3.41
N ALA A 54 6.87 22.19 -3.16
CA ALA A 54 7.33 23.12 -2.13
C ALA A 54 7.64 24.50 -2.71
N ASP A 55 6.64 25.13 -3.35
CA ASP A 55 6.75 26.45 -3.99
C ASP A 55 6.13 27.59 -3.17
N GLU A 56 5.36 27.25 -2.13
CA GLU A 56 4.71 28.19 -1.21
C GLU A 56 5.24 27.94 0.21
N GLY A 57 4.68 26.97 0.91
CA GLY A 57 5.26 26.42 2.14
C GLY A 57 6.48 25.57 1.83
N MET A 58 7.61 25.85 2.49
CA MET A 58 8.86 25.10 2.36
C MET A 58 9.69 25.20 3.66
N PRO A 59 10.66 24.31 3.92
CA PRO A 59 10.99 23.08 3.17
C PRO A 59 10.03 21.92 3.47
N PHE A 60 10.08 20.87 2.63
CA PHE A 60 9.47 19.56 2.91
C PHE A 60 10.55 18.51 3.20
N TYR A 61 10.29 17.62 4.16
CA TYR A 61 11.15 16.48 4.47
C TYR A 61 10.38 15.16 4.33
N ILE A 62 11.01 14.21 3.65
CA ILE A 62 10.54 12.84 3.48
C ILE A 62 11.66 11.90 3.96
N GLY A 63 11.41 11.22 5.08
CA GLY A 63 12.37 10.34 5.73
C GLY A 63 12.70 9.07 4.95
N ALA A 64 13.63 8.28 5.48
CA ALA A 64 14.12 7.07 4.85
C ALA A 64 13.03 5.98 4.80
N ASN A 65 13.10 5.14 3.76
CA ASN A 65 12.20 4.01 3.54
C ASN A 65 10.70 4.36 3.39
N VAL A 66 10.36 5.64 3.23
CA VAL A 66 8.99 6.09 3.00
C VAL A 66 8.51 5.61 1.62
N ASN A 67 7.22 5.29 1.52
CA ASN A 67 6.57 5.12 0.22
C ASN A 67 5.46 6.16 0.03
N ILE A 68 5.48 6.79 -1.15
CA ILE A 68 4.51 7.78 -1.59
C ILE A 68 3.81 7.19 -2.82
N GLN A 69 2.56 6.77 -2.63
CA GLN A 69 1.85 5.96 -3.60
C GLN A 69 1.05 6.80 -4.62
N ASP A 70 0.42 6.13 -5.57
CA ASP A 70 -0.15 6.74 -6.76
C ASP A 70 -1.10 7.90 -6.45
N GLY A 71 -0.90 9.02 -7.14
CA GLY A 71 -1.79 10.18 -7.05
C GLY A 71 -1.73 10.94 -5.72
N VAL A 72 -0.77 10.66 -4.83
CA VAL A 72 -0.57 11.46 -3.61
C VAL A 72 -0.19 12.90 -3.97
N VAL A 73 -0.73 13.84 -3.22
CA VAL A 73 -0.38 15.26 -3.30
C VAL A 73 0.24 15.72 -1.98
N ILE A 74 1.37 16.41 -2.07
CA ILE A 74 2.04 17.06 -0.95
C ILE A 74 2.25 18.54 -1.31
N HIS A 75 1.64 19.43 -0.52
CA HIS A 75 1.72 20.88 -0.67
C HIS A 75 1.74 21.54 0.71
N GLY A 76 1.85 22.86 0.80
CA GLY A 76 1.93 23.55 2.08
C GLY A 76 1.66 25.03 1.95
N LEU A 77 0.99 25.58 2.97
CA LEU A 77 0.73 27.02 3.06
C LEU A 77 2.04 27.81 3.28
N GLU A 78 2.08 29.04 2.79
CA GLU A 78 3.21 29.97 2.93
C GLU A 78 3.62 30.12 4.39
N GLN A 79 2.62 30.23 5.28
CA GLN A 79 2.77 30.43 6.71
C GLN A 79 2.43 29.17 7.51
N GLY A 80 3.00 29.07 8.70
CA GLY A 80 2.87 27.92 9.57
C GLY A 80 3.93 26.86 9.28
N ARG A 81 4.54 26.34 10.34
CA ARG A 81 5.59 25.33 10.26
C ARG A 81 5.42 24.32 11.39
N VAL A 82 5.99 23.15 11.19
CA VAL A 82 6.19 22.11 12.21
C VAL A 82 7.68 21.98 12.50
N THR A 83 8.03 21.51 13.70
CA THR A 83 9.40 21.17 14.05
C THR A 83 9.66 19.72 13.67
N GLY A 84 10.69 19.48 12.86
CA GLY A 84 11.14 18.13 12.51
C GLY A 84 11.87 17.46 13.67
N ASP A 85 12.14 16.16 13.55
CA ASP A 85 12.88 15.42 14.58
C ASP A 85 14.35 15.86 14.67
N ASP A 86 14.85 16.54 13.64
CA ASP A 86 16.16 17.19 13.60
C ASP A 86 16.17 18.57 14.30
N GLY A 87 15.03 19.03 14.80
CA GLY A 87 14.86 20.33 15.45
C GLY A 87 14.66 21.50 14.49
N GLU A 88 14.69 21.27 13.18
CA GLU A 88 14.54 22.32 12.16
C GLU A 88 13.07 22.55 11.79
N SER A 89 12.81 23.65 11.09
CA SER A 89 11.45 24.10 10.75
C SER A 89 11.05 23.65 9.34
N TYR A 90 9.88 23.00 9.22
CA TYR A 90 9.37 22.43 7.98
C TYR A 90 7.92 22.85 7.72
N SER A 91 7.53 22.97 6.46
CA SER A 91 6.10 23.06 6.11
C SER A 91 5.46 21.67 6.13
N VAL A 92 6.19 20.64 5.67
CA VAL A 92 5.75 19.24 5.77
C VAL A 92 6.90 18.39 6.27
N TRP A 93 6.66 17.59 7.31
CA TRP A 93 7.57 16.56 7.82
C TRP A 93 6.91 15.19 7.72
N ILE A 94 7.58 14.25 7.07
CA ILE A 94 7.19 12.83 7.00
C ILE A 94 8.36 11.99 7.50
N GLY A 95 8.20 11.36 8.66
CA GLY A 95 9.23 10.56 9.31
C GLY A 95 9.47 9.20 8.65
N ASP A 96 10.57 8.57 9.04
CA ASP A 96 11.04 7.30 8.47
C ASP A 96 10.00 6.19 8.51
N ASN A 97 10.03 5.31 7.51
CA ASN A 97 9.18 4.12 7.41
C ASN A 97 7.66 4.44 7.38
N ALA A 98 7.27 5.67 7.05
CA ALA A 98 5.87 6.00 6.83
C ALA A 98 5.38 5.48 5.46
N SER A 99 4.07 5.22 5.37
CA SER A 99 3.39 4.88 4.12
C SER A 99 2.32 5.91 3.83
N ILE A 100 2.52 6.73 2.79
CA ILE A 100 1.55 7.70 2.30
C ILE A 100 0.85 7.07 1.11
N THR A 101 -0.35 6.54 1.34
CA THR A 101 -0.97 5.61 0.39
C THR A 101 -1.83 6.31 -0.66
N HIS A 102 -2.31 5.54 -1.64
CA HIS A 102 -2.93 6.05 -2.87
C HIS A 102 -3.92 7.21 -2.63
N MET A 103 -3.73 8.30 -3.37
CA MET A 103 -4.55 9.50 -3.37
C MET A 103 -4.68 10.22 -2.01
N ALA A 104 -3.79 9.96 -1.05
CA ALA A 104 -3.72 10.76 0.17
C ALA A 104 -3.26 12.19 -0.11
N LEU A 105 -3.69 13.13 0.73
CA LEU A 105 -3.27 14.54 0.71
C LEU A 105 -2.56 14.86 2.02
N ILE A 106 -1.30 15.29 1.93
CA ILE A 106 -0.55 15.85 3.06
C ILE A 106 -0.35 17.34 2.79
N HIS A 107 -0.91 18.20 3.63
CA HIS A 107 -0.88 19.65 3.41
C HIS A 107 -0.29 20.39 4.62
N GLY A 108 0.82 21.09 4.40
CA GLY A 108 1.52 21.86 5.41
C GLY A 108 0.69 23.01 6.01
N PRO A 109 0.87 23.37 7.30
CA PRO A 109 1.84 22.79 8.24
C PRO A 109 1.43 21.39 8.73
N ALA A 110 2.24 20.37 8.45
CA ALA A 110 1.89 18.99 8.76
C ALA A 110 3.09 18.17 9.20
N TYR A 111 2.92 17.41 10.28
CA TYR A 111 3.90 16.44 10.75
C TYR A 111 3.26 15.05 10.73
N VAL A 112 3.94 14.09 10.11
CA VAL A 112 3.58 12.67 10.11
C VAL A 112 4.78 11.91 10.65
N GLY A 113 4.64 11.31 11.83
CA GLY A 113 5.71 10.64 12.55
C GLY A 113 6.17 9.34 11.91
N LYS A 114 7.24 8.76 12.47
CA LYS A 114 7.86 7.54 11.94
C LYS A 114 6.91 6.35 12.01
N GLY A 115 6.97 5.48 11.01
CA GLY A 115 6.18 4.25 10.96
C GLY A 115 4.67 4.47 10.82
N CYS A 116 4.21 5.68 10.50
CA CYS A 116 2.79 5.95 10.28
C CYS A 116 2.27 5.29 9.00
N PHE A 117 1.02 4.88 9.03
CA PHE A 117 0.27 4.50 7.83
C PHE A 117 -0.83 5.53 7.58
N ILE A 118 -0.76 6.24 6.45
CA ILE A 118 -1.80 7.19 6.02
C ILE A 118 -2.59 6.56 4.87
N GLY A 119 -3.80 6.11 5.18
CA GLY A 119 -4.66 5.31 4.32
C GLY A 119 -5.23 6.03 3.10
N PHE A 120 -5.83 5.22 2.22
CA PHE A 120 -6.25 5.67 0.88
C PHE A 120 -7.20 6.87 0.96
N ARG A 121 -6.94 7.90 0.15
CA ARG A 121 -7.77 9.13 0.09
C ARG A 121 -7.97 9.82 1.44
N SER A 122 -7.04 9.64 2.38
CA SER A 122 -7.05 10.37 3.65
C SER A 122 -6.30 11.71 3.53
N THR A 123 -6.72 12.69 4.31
CA THR A 123 -6.15 14.05 4.32
C THR A 123 -5.57 14.36 5.69
N VAL A 124 -4.35 14.88 5.72
CA VAL A 124 -3.70 15.46 6.90
C VAL A 124 -3.39 16.92 6.58
N PHE A 125 -4.00 17.87 7.29
CA PHE A 125 -3.82 19.30 7.04
C PHE A 125 -3.76 20.10 8.35
N ASN A 126 -2.77 20.97 8.51
CA ASN A 126 -2.60 21.76 9.74
C ASN A 126 -2.66 20.89 11.01
N ALA A 127 -1.92 19.78 11.01
CA ALA A 127 -2.07 18.70 11.98
C ALA A 127 -0.74 17.98 12.26
N HIS A 128 -0.64 17.38 13.44
CA HIS A 128 0.50 16.56 13.86
C HIS A 128 0.04 15.14 14.14
N VAL A 129 0.52 14.17 13.37
CA VAL A 129 0.23 12.75 13.55
C VAL A 129 1.45 12.07 14.16
N GLY A 130 1.35 11.69 15.44
CA GLY A 130 2.48 11.10 16.17
C GLY A 130 2.91 9.73 15.66
N ASP A 131 4.10 9.30 16.08
CA ASP A 131 4.74 8.05 15.65
C ASP A 131 3.83 6.81 15.72
N GLY A 132 3.95 5.95 14.73
CA GLY A 132 3.29 4.65 14.69
C GLY A 132 1.76 4.71 14.60
N CYS A 133 1.18 5.85 14.25
CA CYS A 133 -0.26 5.97 14.03
C CYS A 133 -0.71 5.22 12.78
N ILE A 134 -1.92 4.66 12.84
CA ILE A 134 -2.54 3.95 11.73
C ILE A 134 -3.82 4.68 11.37
N VAL A 135 -3.77 5.46 10.29
CA VAL A 135 -4.90 6.20 9.75
C VAL A 135 -5.47 5.41 8.59
N MET A 136 -6.69 4.91 8.75
CA MET A 136 -7.34 4.15 7.69
C MET A 136 -7.94 5.07 6.62
N SER A 137 -8.47 4.47 5.55
CA SER A 137 -8.89 5.18 4.34
C SER A 137 -10.01 6.22 4.58
N HIS A 138 -10.03 7.27 3.76
CA HIS A 138 -11.04 8.34 3.77
C HIS A 138 -11.15 9.10 5.10
N ALA A 139 -10.08 9.17 5.89
CA ALA A 139 -10.06 9.98 7.09
C ALA A 139 -9.65 11.43 6.79
N LEU A 140 -10.26 12.39 7.47
CA LEU A 140 -9.81 13.78 7.52
C LEU A 140 -9.25 14.07 8.91
N ILE A 141 -8.00 14.52 8.97
CA ILE A 141 -7.32 14.95 10.20
C ILE A 141 -6.89 16.40 10.00
N GLU A 142 -7.50 17.30 10.77
CA GLU A 142 -7.31 18.74 10.58
C GLU A 142 -7.29 19.48 11.91
N HIS A 143 -6.37 20.44 12.09
CA HIS A 143 -6.29 21.29 13.29
C HIS A 143 -6.08 20.56 14.63
N VAL A 144 -5.51 19.35 14.59
CA VAL A 144 -5.34 18.50 15.77
C VAL A 144 -3.97 17.87 15.85
N GLU A 145 -3.59 17.48 17.06
CA GLU A 145 -2.47 16.58 17.33
C GLU A 145 -3.00 15.19 17.67
N ILE A 146 -2.71 14.20 16.84
CA ILE A 146 -2.96 12.79 17.13
C ILE A 146 -1.78 12.26 17.96
N PRO A 147 -1.99 11.78 19.20
CA PRO A 147 -0.93 11.19 20.00
C PRO A 147 -0.27 9.98 19.31
N PRO A 148 0.98 9.61 19.65
CA PRO A 148 1.63 8.43 19.10
C PRO A 148 0.83 7.13 19.33
N GLY A 149 0.92 6.20 18.38
CA GLY A 149 0.35 4.86 18.48
C GLY A 149 -1.18 4.82 18.46
N LYS A 150 -1.83 5.81 17.84
CA LYS A 150 -3.29 5.89 17.74
C LYS A 150 -3.81 5.36 16.40
N TYR A 151 -4.99 4.74 16.46
CA TYR A 151 -5.68 4.18 15.31
C TYR A 151 -6.87 5.08 14.94
N VAL A 152 -6.92 5.53 13.70
CA VAL A 152 -8.02 6.34 13.15
C VAL A 152 -8.80 5.48 12.16
N ALA A 153 -10.07 5.21 12.48
CA ALA A 153 -10.93 4.36 11.66
C ALA A 153 -11.29 5.02 10.31
N SER A 154 -11.62 4.21 9.31
CA SER A 154 -12.00 4.73 7.99
C SER A 154 -13.21 5.68 8.04
N GLY A 155 -13.16 6.74 7.22
CA GLY A 155 -14.23 7.75 7.17
C GLY A 155 -14.27 8.70 8.37
N SER A 156 -13.32 8.61 9.30
CA SER A 156 -13.29 9.47 10.49
C SER A 156 -12.94 10.91 10.10
N VAL A 157 -13.63 11.88 10.73
CA VAL A 157 -13.34 13.31 10.61
C VAL A 157 -12.93 13.83 11.98
N ILE A 158 -11.63 14.08 12.16
CA ILE A 158 -11.00 14.49 13.42
C ILE A 158 -10.56 15.95 13.26
N VAL A 159 -11.39 16.86 13.77
CA VAL A 159 -11.23 18.33 13.64
C VAL A 159 -11.23 19.06 14.98
N HIS A 160 -11.37 18.31 16.08
CA HIS A 160 -11.30 18.82 17.45
C HIS A 160 -10.38 17.94 18.28
N GLN A 161 -9.53 18.56 19.10
CA GLN A 161 -8.53 17.84 19.90
C GLN A 161 -9.15 16.76 20.81
N GLN A 162 -10.33 17.02 21.36
CA GLN A 162 -11.06 16.03 22.18
C GLN A 162 -11.39 14.73 21.42
N GLN A 163 -11.56 14.79 20.09
CA GLN A 163 -11.74 13.59 19.26
C GLN A 163 -10.42 12.82 19.15
N ALA A 164 -9.31 13.53 18.92
CA ALA A 164 -7.97 12.95 18.82
C ALA A 164 -7.53 12.26 20.12
N ASP A 165 -7.76 12.89 21.27
CA ASP A 165 -7.39 12.38 22.59
C ASP A 165 -8.11 11.06 22.95
N ARG A 166 -9.27 10.81 22.34
CA ARG A 166 -10.12 9.63 22.58
C ARG A 166 -9.90 8.49 21.60
N LEU A 167 -8.97 8.63 20.67
CA LEU A 167 -8.69 7.58 19.69
C LEU A 167 -8.18 6.30 20.36
N PRO A 168 -8.59 5.13 19.85
CA PRO A 168 -8.07 3.85 20.34
C PRO A 168 -6.59 3.69 20.00
N ASN A 169 -5.91 2.86 20.78
CA ASN A 169 -4.53 2.51 20.49
C ASN A 169 -4.46 1.48 19.35
N VAL A 170 -3.41 1.60 18.54
CA VAL A 170 -2.99 0.63 17.51
C VAL A 170 -2.79 -0.74 18.15
N GLN A 171 -3.25 -1.79 17.47
CA GLN A 171 -3.00 -3.18 17.86
C GLN A 171 -1.80 -3.74 17.11
N GLU A 172 -1.19 -4.82 17.63
CA GLU A 172 -0.02 -5.45 16.99
C GLU A 172 -0.26 -5.82 15.51
N ALA A 173 -1.46 -6.30 15.18
CA ALA A 173 -1.83 -6.64 13.81
C ALA A 173 -1.78 -5.42 12.86
N ASP A 174 -2.17 -4.24 13.35
CA ASP A 174 -2.14 -3.00 12.58
C ASP A 174 -0.68 -2.55 12.33
N SER A 175 0.18 -2.64 13.35
CA SER A 175 1.62 -2.36 13.22
C SER A 175 2.33 -3.35 12.31
N GLN A 176 1.95 -4.63 12.32
CA GLN A 176 2.46 -5.63 11.37
C GLN A 176 2.03 -5.33 9.94
N PHE A 177 0.77 -4.92 9.75
CA PHE A 177 0.27 -4.49 8.46
C PHE A 177 1.07 -3.30 7.90
N ALA A 178 1.27 -2.24 8.69
CA ALA A 178 2.06 -1.08 8.26
C ALA A 178 3.51 -1.45 7.88
N ARG A 179 4.19 -2.23 8.72
CA ARG A 179 5.56 -2.73 8.42
C ARG A 179 5.60 -3.58 7.14
N HIS A 180 4.56 -4.39 6.90
CA HIS A 180 4.47 -5.19 5.69
C HIS A 180 4.35 -4.32 4.44
N VAL A 181 3.56 -3.25 4.47
CA VAL A 181 3.42 -2.30 3.35
C VAL A 181 4.75 -1.63 3.02
N VAL A 182 5.52 -1.21 4.03
CA VAL A 182 6.89 -0.70 3.85
C VAL A 182 7.77 -1.76 3.19
N SER A 183 7.77 -2.99 3.70
CA SER A 183 8.58 -4.10 3.15
C SER A 183 8.26 -4.40 1.69
N ILE A 184 6.98 -4.38 1.29
CA ILE A 184 6.57 -4.59 -0.10
C ILE A 184 7.06 -3.44 -0.98
N ASN A 185 6.93 -2.19 -0.54
CA ASN A 185 7.41 -1.04 -1.31
C ASN A 185 8.93 -1.01 -1.46
N GLN A 186 9.68 -1.50 -0.47
CA GLN A 186 11.13 -1.68 -0.62
C GLN A 186 11.49 -2.70 -1.71
N LYS A 187 10.74 -3.80 -1.80
CA LYS A 187 10.94 -4.81 -2.85
C LYS A 187 10.53 -4.28 -4.23
N LEU A 188 9.43 -3.51 -4.31
CA LEU A 188 9.00 -2.87 -5.55
C LEU A 188 10.05 -1.87 -6.04
N ARG A 189 10.53 -0.99 -5.15
CA ARG A 189 11.63 -0.04 -5.44
C ARG A 189 12.85 -0.76 -6.01
N GLN A 190 13.32 -1.83 -5.37
CA GLN A 190 14.44 -2.62 -5.86
C GLN A 190 14.16 -3.24 -7.24
N GLY A 191 12.95 -3.74 -7.46
CA GLY A 191 12.53 -4.27 -8.75
C GLY A 191 12.54 -3.22 -9.86
N TYR A 192 12.07 -2.01 -9.58
CA TYR A 192 12.10 -0.90 -10.53
C TYR A 192 13.53 -0.41 -10.81
N LEU A 193 14.37 -0.26 -9.80
CA LEU A 193 15.77 0.11 -9.98
C LEU A 193 16.53 -0.95 -10.80
N CYS A 194 16.29 -2.24 -10.51
CA CYS A 194 16.84 -3.33 -11.31
C CYS A 194 16.38 -3.24 -12.76
N ALA A 195 15.11 -2.87 -13.00
CA ALA A 195 14.55 -2.71 -14.34
C ALA A 195 15.14 -1.53 -15.14
N GLU A 196 15.86 -0.62 -14.48
CA GLU A 196 16.61 0.47 -15.12
C GLU A 196 18.11 0.17 -15.24
N ASP A 197 18.58 -0.93 -14.64
CA ASP A 197 19.95 -1.41 -14.71
C ASP A 197 20.04 -2.62 -15.66
N ASP A 198 20.63 -2.39 -16.84
CA ASP A 198 20.82 -3.42 -17.87
C ASP A 198 21.56 -4.66 -17.35
N VAL A 199 22.51 -4.52 -16.43
CA VAL A 199 23.27 -5.63 -15.85
C VAL A 199 22.36 -6.46 -14.95
N CYS A 200 21.60 -5.79 -14.08
CA CYS A 200 20.63 -6.45 -13.21
C CYS A 200 19.56 -7.18 -14.04
N LEU A 201 18.94 -6.51 -15.02
CA LEU A 201 17.96 -7.11 -15.92
C LEU A 201 18.51 -8.27 -16.73
N ALA A 202 19.71 -8.13 -17.29
CA ALA A 202 20.33 -9.19 -18.09
C ALA A 202 20.58 -10.45 -17.25
N SER A 203 20.97 -10.31 -15.98
CA SER A 203 21.17 -11.46 -15.09
C SER A 203 19.88 -12.26 -14.87
N ILE A 204 18.72 -11.59 -14.82
CA ILE A 204 17.40 -12.22 -14.67
C ILE A 204 16.93 -12.81 -16.00
N ARG A 205 17.20 -12.14 -17.13
CA ARG A 205 16.81 -12.60 -18.48
C ARG A 205 17.64 -13.77 -19.00
N ASN A 206 18.91 -13.84 -18.61
CA ASN A 206 19.87 -14.84 -19.08
C ASN A 206 19.95 -16.09 -18.18
N GLU A 207 19.14 -16.20 -17.11
CA GLU A 207 18.97 -17.49 -16.44
C GLU A 207 18.27 -18.47 -17.42
N PRO A 208 18.84 -19.68 -17.68
CA PRO A 208 18.36 -20.61 -18.70
C PRO A 208 17.06 -21.35 -18.33
N ASN A 209 16.09 -20.65 -17.75
CA ASN A 209 14.72 -21.10 -17.57
C ASN A 209 13.75 -19.94 -17.88
N GLY A 210 13.50 -19.71 -19.17
CA GLY A 210 12.35 -18.95 -19.68
C GLY A 210 11.00 -19.68 -19.49
N HIS A 211 10.80 -20.29 -18.34
CA HIS A 211 9.53 -20.68 -17.76
C HIS A 211 9.53 -20.04 -16.38
N LEU A 212 8.47 -19.30 -16.03
CA LEU A 212 8.28 -18.74 -14.69
C LEU A 212 8.35 -19.87 -13.64
N MET A 213 9.56 -20.17 -13.18
CA MET A 213 9.87 -20.94 -12.01
C MET A 213 9.64 -20.01 -10.83
N ILE A 214 8.45 -20.07 -10.25
CA ILE A 214 8.27 -19.68 -8.85
C ILE A 214 9.31 -20.49 -8.09
N ARG A 215 10.35 -19.84 -7.55
CA ARG A 215 11.32 -20.48 -6.68
C ARG A 215 10.56 -21.09 -5.50
N ALA A 216 10.31 -22.38 -5.61
CA ALA A 216 10.00 -23.23 -4.49
C ALA A 216 11.18 -23.11 -3.53
N ASN A 217 10.89 -22.68 -2.31
CA ASN A 217 11.84 -22.77 -1.22
C ASN A 217 12.07 -24.26 -0.95
N SER A 218 13.16 -24.81 -1.47
CA SER A 218 13.63 -26.16 -1.13
C SER A 218 14.28 -26.11 0.25
N GLY A 219 13.44 -25.88 1.26
CA GLY A 219 13.66 -26.39 2.61
C GLY A 219 13.11 -27.81 2.64
N ASN A 220 14.01 -28.77 2.77
CA ASN A 220 13.72 -30.18 2.88
C ASN A 220 12.71 -30.44 4.01
N GLY A 221 11.54 -30.95 3.65
CA GLY A 221 10.42 -31.17 4.56
C GLY A 221 9.22 -31.72 3.81
N TYR A 222 9.35 -32.92 3.27
CA TYR A 222 8.20 -33.72 2.87
C TYR A 222 7.34 -34.00 4.11
N HIS A 223 6.27 -33.23 4.28
CA HIS A 223 5.16 -33.55 5.16
C HIS A 223 3.87 -33.57 4.32
N PRO A 224 3.21 -34.73 4.18
CA PRO A 224 2.04 -34.88 3.34
C PRO A 224 0.77 -34.50 4.11
N SER A 225 0.17 -33.33 3.82
CA SER A 225 -1.27 -33.09 3.98
C SER A 225 -1.68 -31.67 3.55
N SER A 226 -2.27 -31.53 2.36
CA SER A 226 -3.47 -30.71 2.08
C SER A 226 -3.70 -30.66 0.56
N GLN A 227 -4.04 -31.81 -0.03
CA GLN A 227 -4.72 -31.80 -1.33
C GLN A 227 -6.12 -31.22 -1.12
N LEU A 228 -6.60 -30.40 -2.06
CA LEU A 228 -7.99 -29.96 -2.07
C LEU A 228 -8.92 -31.18 -1.96
N ASP A 229 -10.01 -31.03 -1.22
CA ASP A 229 -11.04 -32.06 -1.10
C ASP A 229 -11.46 -32.54 -2.51
N PRO A 230 -11.52 -33.86 -2.77
CA PRO A 230 -12.05 -34.41 -4.03
C PRO A 230 -13.39 -33.80 -4.46
N GLN A 231 -14.27 -33.43 -3.53
CA GLN A 231 -15.53 -32.74 -3.84
C GLN A 231 -15.30 -31.35 -4.44
N ALA A 232 -14.34 -30.59 -3.93
CA ALA A 232 -13.96 -29.29 -4.48
C ALA A 232 -13.35 -29.43 -5.88
N ILE A 233 -12.53 -30.46 -6.10
CA ILE A 233 -11.94 -30.76 -7.41
C ILE A 233 -13.02 -31.08 -8.44
N ALA A 234 -13.95 -31.99 -8.11
CA ALA A 234 -15.05 -32.36 -9.00
C ALA A 234 -15.96 -31.16 -9.33
N TRP A 235 -16.18 -30.27 -8.37
CA TRP A 235 -16.95 -29.04 -8.57
C TRP A 235 -16.23 -28.08 -9.53
N ILE A 236 -14.93 -27.85 -9.34
CA ILE A 236 -14.11 -27.02 -10.22
C ILE A 236 -14.16 -27.56 -11.66
N GLN A 237 -13.93 -28.86 -11.84
CA GLN A 237 -14.01 -29.54 -13.14
C GLN A 237 -15.36 -29.29 -13.83
N THR A 238 -16.47 -29.44 -13.10
CA THR A 238 -17.82 -29.24 -13.63
C THR A 238 -18.02 -27.81 -14.12
N MET A 239 -17.58 -26.81 -13.35
CA MET A 239 -17.76 -25.40 -13.72
C MET A 239 -16.91 -25.01 -14.94
N LEU A 240 -15.68 -25.52 -15.02
CA LEU A 240 -14.81 -25.26 -16.18
C LEU A 240 -15.34 -25.92 -17.45
N ASN A 241 -15.89 -27.14 -17.35
CA ASN A 241 -16.54 -27.83 -18.47
C ASN A 241 -17.76 -27.07 -19.00
N GLN A 242 -18.49 -26.38 -18.11
CA GLN A 242 -19.61 -25.50 -18.47
C GLN A 242 -19.16 -24.10 -18.91
N ARG A 243 -17.85 -23.85 -19.02
CA ARG A 243 -17.25 -22.56 -19.39
C ARG A 243 -17.60 -21.42 -18.43
N PHE A 244 -17.84 -21.71 -17.16
CA PHE A 244 -18.02 -20.69 -16.12
C PHE A 244 -16.69 -20.23 -15.53
N TYR A 245 -16.66 -18.98 -15.06
CA TYR A 245 -15.60 -18.50 -14.18
C TYR A 245 -15.89 -18.91 -12.75
N ILE A 246 -14.84 -18.99 -11.93
CA ILE A 246 -14.96 -19.39 -10.53
C ILE A 246 -14.62 -18.18 -9.66
N GLY A 247 -15.62 -17.66 -8.95
CA GLY A 247 -15.42 -16.67 -7.89
C GLY A 247 -15.01 -17.35 -6.59
N VAL A 248 -14.16 -16.69 -5.82
CA VAL A 248 -13.73 -17.16 -4.49
C VAL A 248 -14.04 -16.10 -3.45
N GLU A 249 -14.59 -16.52 -2.33
CA GLU A 249 -14.94 -15.66 -1.20
C GLU A 249 -14.45 -16.28 0.11
N ARG A 250 -14.04 -15.42 1.05
CA ARG A 250 -13.61 -15.82 2.40
C ARG A 250 -14.37 -15.08 3.48
N ALA A 251 -14.45 -15.68 4.67
CA ALA A 251 -15.03 -15.06 5.84
C ALA A 251 -14.29 -15.50 7.12
N ASP A 252 -14.06 -14.57 8.03
CA ASP A 252 -13.73 -14.91 9.42
C ASP A 252 -14.98 -15.45 10.16
N THR A 253 -14.81 -16.00 11.35
CA THR A 253 -15.91 -16.59 12.14
C THR A 253 -17.06 -15.63 12.40
N ARG A 254 -16.79 -14.33 12.58
CA ARG A 254 -17.84 -13.32 12.82
C ARG A 254 -18.63 -13.07 11.53
N ARG A 255 -17.92 -12.87 10.41
CA ARG A 255 -18.48 -12.64 9.08
C ARG A 255 -19.30 -13.82 8.58
N PHE A 256 -18.80 -15.04 8.80
CA PHE A 256 -19.50 -16.28 8.44
C PHE A 256 -20.86 -16.38 9.14
N ARG A 257 -20.92 -16.12 10.45
CA ARG A 257 -22.19 -16.13 11.21
C ARG A 257 -23.18 -15.07 10.73
N ALA A 258 -22.69 -13.94 10.25
CA ALA A 258 -23.50 -12.86 9.68
C ALA A 258 -23.79 -13.04 8.16
N ASN A 259 -23.39 -14.16 7.56
CA ASN A 259 -23.44 -14.41 6.11
C ASN A 259 -22.81 -13.29 5.26
N SER A 260 -21.79 -12.62 5.80
CA SER A 260 -21.01 -11.59 5.12
C SER A 260 -19.71 -12.20 4.61
N TRP A 261 -19.36 -11.93 3.36
CA TRP A 261 -18.22 -12.55 2.69
C TRP A 261 -17.33 -11.49 2.04
N THR A 262 -16.02 -11.75 2.02
CA THR A 262 -15.01 -10.91 1.36
C THR A 262 -14.59 -11.58 0.07
N GLU A 263 -14.72 -10.89 -1.05
CA GLU A 263 -14.27 -11.41 -2.35
C GLU A 263 -12.73 -11.55 -2.40
N CYS A 264 -12.26 -12.68 -2.90
CA CYS A 264 -10.85 -12.99 -3.09
C CYS A 264 -10.42 -12.89 -4.56
N GLY A 265 -11.37 -12.75 -5.47
CA GLY A 265 -11.14 -12.63 -6.90
C GLY A 265 -11.91 -13.66 -7.73
N VAL A 266 -11.69 -13.59 -9.04
CA VAL A 266 -12.33 -14.45 -10.03
C VAL A 266 -11.27 -15.18 -10.84
N ILE A 267 -11.32 -16.50 -10.82
CA ILE A 267 -10.46 -17.39 -11.59
C ILE A 267 -11.05 -17.50 -13.00
N LYS A 268 -10.32 -16.96 -13.99
CA LYS A 268 -10.65 -16.98 -15.41
C LYS A 268 -9.66 -17.84 -16.19
N THR A 269 -9.73 -19.15 -16.00
CA THR A 269 -8.94 -20.13 -16.75
C THR A 269 -9.85 -21.21 -17.31
N ILE A 270 -9.40 -21.89 -18.36
CA ILE A 270 -10.01 -23.12 -18.86
C ILE A 270 -9.22 -24.37 -18.42
N GLN A 271 -8.05 -24.18 -17.80
CA GLN A 271 -7.19 -25.26 -17.36
C GLN A 271 -7.50 -25.63 -15.91
N GLU A 272 -7.88 -26.89 -15.70
CA GLU A 272 -8.23 -27.41 -14.38
C GLU A 272 -7.08 -27.29 -13.37
N ARG A 273 -5.85 -27.62 -13.80
CA ARG A 273 -4.65 -27.59 -12.96
C ARG A 273 -4.42 -26.20 -12.35
N ASP A 274 -4.61 -25.15 -13.14
CA ASP A 274 -4.41 -23.76 -12.70
C ASP A 274 -5.48 -23.33 -11.70
N ALA A 275 -6.73 -23.73 -11.94
CA ALA A 275 -7.84 -23.46 -11.03
C ALA A 275 -7.61 -24.15 -9.68
N ILE A 276 -7.24 -25.43 -9.68
CA ILE A 276 -6.92 -26.20 -8.47
C ILE A 276 -5.72 -25.58 -7.74
N ALA A 277 -4.66 -25.21 -8.46
CA ALA A 277 -3.48 -24.59 -7.86
C ALA A 277 -3.82 -23.25 -7.19
N THR A 278 -4.62 -22.42 -7.85
CA THR A 278 -5.05 -21.11 -7.35
C THR A 278 -5.92 -21.25 -6.10
N VAL A 279 -6.91 -22.13 -6.14
CA VAL A 279 -7.77 -22.38 -4.97
C VAL A 279 -6.94 -22.95 -3.81
N GLY A 280 -6.05 -23.92 -4.08
CA GLY A 280 -5.19 -24.50 -3.05
C GLY A 280 -4.24 -23.48 -2.42
N GLN A 281 -3.74 -22.52 -3.20
CA GLN A 281 -2.94 -21.41 -2.68
C GLN A 281 -3.78 -20.47 -1.81
N LEU A 282 -5.01 -20.16 -2.20
CA LEU A 282 -5.93 -19.33 -1.40
C LEU A 282 -6.25 -19.97 -0.05
N LEU A 283 -6.46 -21.30 -0.01
CA LEU A 283 -6.65 -22.03 1.24
C LEU A 283 -5.43 -21.92 2.16
N ARG A 284 -4.22 -22.14 1.61
CA ARG A 284 -2.96 -22.02 2.37
C ARG A 284 -2.70 -20.61 2.90
N ASN A 285 -3.08 -19.59 2.14
CA ASN A 285 -2.91 -18.19 2.55
C ASN A 285 -3.93 -17.78 3.63
N HIS A 286 -5.01 -18.54 3.80
CA HIS A 286 -6.11 -18.23 4.71
C HIS A 286 -6.54 -19.44 5.56
N PRO A 287 -5.63 -20.09 6.32
CA PRO A 287 -5.92 -21.37 6.98
C PRO A 287 -6.96 -21.27 8.11
N GLN A 288 -7.23 -20.06 8.62
CA GLN A 288 -8.17 -19.80 9.73
C GLN A 288 -9.45 -19.10 9.26
N GLN A 289 -9.81 -19.23 7.98
CA GLN A 289 -11.00 -18.60 7.42
C GLN A 289 -11.91 -19.62 6.73
N TYR A 290 -13.21 -19.34 6.74
CA TYR A 290 -14.16 -20.04 5.89
C TYR A 290 -13.88 -19.62 4.45
N VAL A 291 -13.82 -20.57 3.52
CA VAL A 291 -13.61 -20.27 2.09
C VAL A 291 -14.67 -20.99 1.26
N ARG A 292 -15.33 -20.26 0.36
CA ARG A 292 -16.30 -20.82 -0.58
C ARG A 292 -15.99 -20.43 -2.01
N LEU A 293 -16.37 -21.30 -2.93
CA LEU A 293 -16.35 -21.09 -4.38
C LEU A 293 -17.77 -20.78 -4.86
N PHE A 294 -17.88 -20.02 -5.95
CA PHE A 294 -19.14 -19.85 -6.67
C PHE A 294 -18.95 -19.69 -8.17
N SER A 295 -19.92 -20.11 -8.96
CA SER A 295 -19.85 -20.01 -10.42
C SER A 295 -20.31 -18.64 -10.92
N ILE A 296 -19.69 -18.15 -11.98
CA ILE A 296 -20.06 -16.92 -12.67
C ILE A 296 -20.24 -17.22 -14.15
N ASN A 297 -21.44 -16.98 -14.67
CA ASN A 297 -21.70 -17.10 -16.11
C ASN A 297 -21.01 -15.93 -16.85
N PRO A 298 -20.09 -16.18 -17.79
CA PRO A 298 -19.33 -15.12 -18.44
C PRO A 298 -20.19 -14.22 -19.35
N VAL A 299 -21.35 -14.71 -19.81
CA VAL A 299 -22.27 -13.98 -20.69
C VAL A 299 -23.25 -13.15 -19.89
N THR A 300 -24.01 -13.78 -18.98
CA THR A 300 -25.05 -13.08 -18.21
C THR A 300 -24.50 -12.36 -16.99
N ARG A 301 -23.24 -12.62 -16.60
CA ARG A 301 -22.59 -12.17 -15.36
C ARG A 301 -23.34 -12.57 -14.09
N GLN A 302 -24.25 -13.54 -14.19
CA GLN A 302 -25.01 -14.02 -13.05
C GLN A 302 -24.18 -14.99 -12.22
N ARG A 303 -24.33 -14.86 -10.90
CA ARG A 303 -23.80 -15.78 -9.89
C ARG A 303 -24.67 -17.03 -9.82
N GLY A 304 -24.03 -18.20 -9.79
CA GLY A 304 -24.70 -19.51 -9.73
C GLY A 304 -24.30 -20.32 -8.49
N ASN A 305 -24.11 -21.62 -8.70
CA ASN A 305 -23.83 -22.62 -7.67
C ASN A 305 -22.71 -22.17 -6.73
N VAL A 306 -22.83 -22.51 -5.44
CA VAL A 306 -21.88 -22.15 -4.38
C VAL A 306 -21.45 -23.43 -3.65
N LEU A 307 -20.16 -23.56 -3.36
CA LEU A 307 -19.59 -24.67 -2.59
C LEU A 307 -18.68 -24.13 -1.48
N LEU A 308 -18.96 -24.47 -0.22
CA LEU A 308 -18.05 -24.20 0.89
C LEU A 308 -16.95 -25.27 0.90
N ILE A 309 -15.69 -24.84 0.87
CA ILE A 309 -14.53 -25.74 0.67
C ILE A 309 -13.52 -25.70 1.82
N GLN A 310 -13.69 -24.79 2.79
CA GLN A 310 -12.87 -24.73 4.00
C GLN A 310 -13.68 -24.24 5.19
N HIS A 311 -13.46 -24.91 6.32
CA HIS A 311 -13.86 -24.48 7.66
C HIS A 311 -12.56 -24.27 8.48
N PRO A 312 -12.45 -23.18 9.26
CA PRO A 312 -11.34 -22.97 10.20
C PRO A 312 -11.25 -24.04 11.28
#